data_AF-A0A7V4XBV8-F1
#
_entry.id   AF-A0A7V4XBV8-F1
#
_cell.length_a   1.000
_cell.length_b   1.000
_cell.length_c   1.000
_cell.angle_alpha   90.00
_cell.angle_beta   90.00
_cell.angle_gamma   90.00
#
_symmetry.space_group_name_H-M   'P 1'
#
loop_
_entity.id
_entity.type
_entity.pdbx_description
1 polymer ?
#
loop_
_entity_poly.entity_id
_entity_poly.type
_entity_poly.pdbx_seq_one_letter_code
_entity_poly.pdbx_strand_id
1 'polypeptide(L)'
;MKYIRTMACLVVLLIFMASMVSAAVVTVDLPGKTAKSDSAILDPIGLDVQGDQAGLFIKSTVSEAQTFVLKFAGLKDESYDIYINKAFTGTKPAKDLEQGIIMNLPGTICDPGMMRCLNAVKGSIAAAHSLMSKSPDPEAQRISFTLSQAEEWVGVSLKKEQSYRGCDVIIVPSGMVLREMTWGTRMDAEGTANAVTRACWYLQQARSQMYRVIVNTTLRNEAVTAMTPVEFTANYGTKNGKPHVEAKVVNSCDLPISGNITFALPAGWKTNAKKLAFNALKSGQSFSIAFDLISPSKSAAAPESVPIAVNVTVTQDDQTAGMKLRLVARKDPSLTGD
;
A
#
# COMPACT_ATOMS: atom_id res chain seq x y z
N MET A 1 37.66 -39.87 12.31
CA MET A 1 37.11 -38.90 11.32
C MET A 1 35.76 -39.27 10.70
N LYS A 2 35.30 -40.54 10.71
CA LYS A 2 33.97 -40.90 10.16
C LYS A 2 32.77 -40.42 11.00
N TYR A 3 32.90 -40.31 12.31
CA TYR A 3 31.79 -39.90 13.21
C TYR A 3 31.46 -38.40 13.18
N ILE A 4 32.41 -37.54 12.80
CA ILE A 4 32.20 -36.07 12.77
C ILE A 4 31.31 -35.66 11.59
N ARG A 5 31.38 -36.39 10.46
CA ARG A 5 30.55 -36.11 9.28
C ARG A 5 29.08 -36.53 9.47
N THR A 6 28.84 -37.64 10.17
CA THR A 6 27.46 -38.11 10.46
C THR A 6 26.74 -37.18 11.45
N MET A 7 27.48 -36.64 12.43
CA MET A 7 26.91 -35.71 13.41
C MET A 7 26.60 -34.34 12.79
N ALA A 8 27.44 -33.84 11.87
CA ALA A 8 27.19 -32.59 11.16
C ALA A 8 25.95 -32.67 10.23
N CYS A 9 25.73 -33.81 9.55
CA CYS A 9 24.52 -34.02 8.74
C CYS A 9 23.24 -34.04 9.60
N LEU A 10 23.29 -34.63 10.80
CA LEU A 10 22.13 -34.72 11.68
C LEU A 10 21.75 -33.36 12.29
N VAL A 11 22.74 -32.52 12.61
CA VAL A 11 22.52 -31.15 13.09
C VAL A 11 21.96 -30.25 12.00
N VAL A 12 22.42 -30.36 10.75
CA VAL A 12 21.85 -29.61 9.62
C VAL A 12 20.41 -30.05 9.32
N LEU A 13 20.09 -31.35 9.45
CA LEU A 13 18.71 -31.85 9.29
C LEU A 13 17.79 -31.37 10.42
N LEU A 14 18.27 -31.32 11.67
CA LEU A 14 17.52 -30.81 12.81
C LEU A 14 17.32 -29.29 12.76
N ILE A 15 18.29 -28.53 12.22
CA ILE A 15 18.16 -27.08 12.00
C ILE A 15 17.19 -26.78 10.84
N PHE A 16 17.15 -27.61 9.78
CA PHE A 16 16.16 -27.49 8.71
C PHE A 16 14.74 -27.88 9.14
N MET A 17 14.58 -28.81 10.09
CA MET A 17 13.27 -29.12 10.66
C MET A 17 12.79 -28.09 11.70
N ALA A 18 13.71 -27.35 12.33
CA ALA A 18 13.38 -26.23 13.23
C ALA A 18 12.97 -24.94 12.48
N SER A 19 13.13 -24.90 11.16
CA SER A 19 12.58 -23.84 10.29
C SER A 19 11.25 -24.22 9.64
N MET A 20 10.48 -25.15 10.24
CA MET A 20 9.04 -25.10 10.07
C MET A 20 8.57 -23.79 10.68
N VAL A 21 8.39 -22.77 9.84
CA VAL A 21 7.67 -21.54 10.20
C VAL A 21 6.38 -22.01 10.86
N SER A 22 6.29 -21.90 12.19
CA SER A 22 5.07 -22.24 12.91
C SER A 22 3.96 -21.44 12.24
N ALA A 23 3.00 -22.13 11.62
CA ALA A 23 1.85 -21.47 11.05
C ALA A 23 1.21 -20.63 12.16
N ALA A 24 0.87 -19.38 11.84
CA ALA A 24 0.22 -18.49 12.78
C ALA A 24 -1.04 -19.15 13.35
N VAL A 25 -1.37 -18.88 14.60
CA VAL A 25 -2.53 -19.46 15.29
C VAL A 25 -3.53 -18.36 15.60
N VAL A 26 -4.77 -18.56 15.14
CA VAL A 26 -5.93 -17.77 15.56
C VAL A 26 -6.74 -18.62 16.53
N THR A 27 -6.94 -18.13 17.74
CA THR A 27 -7.72 -18.82 18.78
C THR A 27 -9.01 -18.05 19.05
N VAL A 28 -10.13 -18.76 18.97
CA VAL A 28 -11.47 -18.28 19.33
C VAL A 28 -11.85 -18.89 20.67
N ASP A 29 -11.97 -18.06 21.70
CA ASP A 29 -12.41 -18.43 23.03
C ASP A 29 -13.91 -18.13 23.14
N LEU A 30 -14.74 -19.19 23.06
CA LEU A 30 -16.20 -19.06 23.13
C LEU A 30 -16.66 -18.54 24.51
N PRO A 31 -16.21 -19.11 25.65
CA PRO A 31 -16.54 -18.59 26.98
C PRO A 31 -16.13 -17.14 27.19
N GLY A 32 -14.90 -16.78 26.77
CA GLY A 32 -14.38 -15.43 26.88
C GLY A 32 -14.97 -14.46 25.85
N LYS A 33 -15.64 -14.96 24.81
CA LYS A 33 -16.10 -14.20 23.63
C LYS A 33 -14.99 -13.36 23.02
N THR A 34 -13.80 -13.93 22.90
CA THR A 34 -12.65 -13.25 22.28
C THR A 34 -12.06 -14.07 21.16
N ALA A 35 -11.48 -13.39 20.17
CA ALA A 35 -10.65 -14.01 19.14
C ALA A 35 -9.30 -13.29 19.12
N LYS A 36 -8.20 -14.04 19.09
CA LYS A 36 -6.84 -13.50 19.10
C LYS A 36 -5.96 -14.25 18.12
N SER A 37 -5.10 -13.50 17.44
CA SER A 37 -4.02 -14.03 16.61
C SER A 37 -2.70 -13.90 17.38
N ASP A 38 -1.84 -14.91 17.29
CA ASP A 38 -0.44 -14.83 17.75
C ASP A 38 0.47 -14.08 16.76
N SER A 39 -0.08 -13.68 15.61
CA SER A 39 0.62 -13.03 14.52
C SER A 39 -0.01 -11.68 14.18
N ALA A 40 0.84 -10.66 14.00
CA ALA A 40 0.42 -9.30 13.63
C ALA A 40 -0.11 -9.19 12.19
N ILE A 41 0.06 -10.23 11.36
CA ILE A 41 -0.37 -10.23 9.97
C ILE A 41 -1.78 -10.80 9.75
N LEU A 42 -2.39 -11.38 10.80
CA LEU A 42 -3.76 -11.89 10.78
C LEU A 42 -4.60 -11.11 11.79
N ASP A 43 -5.75 -10.62 11.33
CA ASP A 43 -6.66 -9.79 12.10
C ASP A 43 -8.03 -10.49 12.20
N PRO A 44 -8.33 -11.17 13.33
CA PRO A 44 -9.66 -11.71 13.59
C PRO A 44 -10.60 -10.58 14.02
N ILE A 45 -11.69 -10.37 13.28
CA ILE A 45 -12.65 -9.29 13.51
C ILE A 45 -14.08 -9.82 13.59
N GLY A 46 -14.92 -9.11 14.34
CA GLY A 46 -16.37 -9.33 14.37
C GLY A 46 -16.78 -10.70 14.87
N LEU A 47 -16.12 -11.22 15.93
CA LEU A 47 -16.55 -12.43 16.60
C LEU A 47 -17.98 -12.25 17.14
N ASP A 48 -18.90 -13.10 16.69
CA ASP A 48 -20.25 -13.24 17.22
C ASP A 48 -20.40 -14.64 17.83
N VAL A 49 -20.98 -14.71 19.03
CA VAL A 49 -21.21 -15.95 19.76
C VAL A 49 -22.68 -15.97 20.21
N GLN A 50 -23.47 -16.85 19.61
CA GLN A 50 -24.88 -17.03 19.92
C GLN A 50 -25.17 -18.45 20.43
N GLY A 51 -25.26 -18.59 21.75
CA GLY A 51 -25.32 -19.90 22.38
C GLY A 51 -24.00 -20.64 22.18
N ASP A 52 -24.06 -21.82 21.58
CA ASP A 52 -22.90 -22.66 21.27
C ASP A 52 -22.44 -22.52 19.80
N GLN A 53 -22.99 -21.55 19.07
CA GLN A 53 -22.53 -21.17 17.72
C GLN A 53 -21.56 -20.01 17.82
N ALA A 54 -20.53 -20.02 16.97
CA ALA A 54 -19.58 -18.92 16.86
C ALA A 54 -19.26 -18.63 15.39
N GLY A 55 -19.20 -17.35 15.05
CA GLY A 55 -18.77 -16.89 13.73
C GLY A 55 -17.74 -15.78 13.85
N LEU A 56 -16.75 -15.75 12.96
CA LEU A 56 -15.77 -14.68 12.88
C LEU A 56 -15.29 -14.47 11.44
N PHE A 57 -14.76 -13.29 11.16
CA PHE A 57 -14.03 -13.01 9.94
C PHE A 57 -12.54 -12.84 10.24
N ILE A 58 -11.69 -13.52 9.48
CA ILE A 58 -10.23 -13.44 9.65
C ILE A 58 -9.67 -12.89 8.34
N LYS A 59 -8.87 -11.83 8.41
CA LYS A 59 -8.24 -11.21 7.24
C LYS A 59 -6.74 -11.09 7.40
N SER A 60 -6.04 -11.12 6.26
CA SER A 60 -4.62 -10.81 6.23
C SER A 60 -4.38 -9.30 6.08
N THR A 61 -3.34 -8.79 6.73
CA THR A 61 -2.85 -7.41 6.53
C THR A 61 -1.77 -7.31 5.46
N VAL A 62 -1.25 -8.44 4.96
CA VAL A 62 -0.17 -8.51 3.96
C VAL A 62 -0.65 -9.10 2.63
N SER A 63 0.07 -8.80 1.54
CA SER A 63 -0.40 -9.12 0.19
C SER A 63 -0.18 -10.60 -0.20
N GLU A 64 0.65 -11.31 0.53
CA GLU A 64 1.00 -12.70 0.28
C GLU A 64 -0.08 -13.65 0.81
N ALA A 65 -0.23 -14.82 0.17
CA ALA A 65 -1.10 -15.87 0.67
C ALA A 65 -0.65 -16.35 2.04
N GLN A 66 -1.60 -16.64 2.93
CA GLN A 66 -1.33 -17.03 4.31
C GLN A 66 -1.90 -18.41 4.62
N THR A 67 -1.14 -19.20 5.37
CA THR A 67 -1.60 -20.45 5.98
C THR A 67 -1.53 -20.30 7.49
N PHE A 68 -2.61 -20.65 8.18
CA PHE A 68 -2.72 -20.50 9.63
C PHE A 68 -3.56 -21.62 10.24
N VAL A 69 -3.46 -21.79 11.56
CA VAL A 69 -4.25 -22.75 12.32
C VAL A 69 -5.36 -22.00 13.07
N LEU A 70 -6.61 -22.38 12.86
CA LEU A 70 -7.75 -21.85 13.58
C LEU A 70 -8.15 -22.83 14.68
N LYS A 71 -8.14 -22.36 15.93
CA LYS A 71 -8.53 -23.13 17.12
C LYS A 71 -9.78 -22.54 17.75
N PHE A 72 -10.62 -23.41 18.28
CA PHE A 72 -11.77 -23.03 19.09
C PHE A 72 -11.62 -23.61 20.49
N ALA A 73 -11.84 -22.79 21.52
CA ALA A 73 -11.75 -23.19 22.91
C ALA A 73 -13.12 -23.08 23.59
N GLY A 74 -13.41 -24.00 24.52
CA GLY A 74 -14.65 -24.02 25.29
C GLY A 74 -15.87 -24.49 24.49
N LEU A 75 -15.65 -25.42 23.56
CA LEU A 75 -16.73 -26.14 22.87
C LEU A 75 -17.46 -27.07 23.85
N LYS A 76 -18.77 -27.26 23.65
CA LYS A 76 -19.63 -28.05 24.57
C LYS A 76 -20.22 -29.30 23.93
N ASP A 77 -20.37 -29.31 22.62
CA ASP A 77 -20.91 -30.43 21.86
C ASP A 77 -19.79 -31.34 21.35
N GLU A 78 -20.12 -32.58 20.99
CA GLU A 78 -19.14 -33.54 20.49
C GLU A 78 -18.63 -33.21 19.09
N SER A 79 -19.48 -32.58 18.26
CA SER A 79 -19.17 -32.25 16.88
C SER A 79 -19.87 -30.99 16.38
N TYR A 80 -19.26 -30.33 15.41
CA TYR A 80 -19.69 -29.06 14.86
C TYR A 80 -19.65 -29.08 13.33
N ASP A 81 -20.70 -28.55 12.71
CA ASP A 81 -20.76 -28.21 11.30
C ASP A 81 -19.96 -26.92 11.04
N ILE A 82 -19.08 -26.96 10.05
CA ILE A 82 -18.19 -25.85 9.71
C ILE A 82 -18.63 -25.23 8.39
N TYR A 83 -18.84 -23.92 8.43
CA TYR A 83 -19.12 -23.11 7.25
C TYR A 83 -17.94 -22.17 7.00
N ILE A 84 -17.41 -22.18 5.78
CA ILE A 84 -16.34 -21.27 5.35
C ILE A 84 -16.83 -20.52 4.12
N ASN A 85 -16.77 -19.18 4.15
CA ASN A 85 -17.30 -18.34 3.06
C ASN A 85 -18.76 -18.68 2.72
N LYS A 86 -19.58 -18.86 3.75
CA LYS A 86 -21.00 -19.29 3.69
C LYS A 86 -21.26 -20.66 3.05
N ALA A 87 -20.22 -21.44 2.74
CA ALA A 87 -20.36 -22.80 2.23
C ALA A 87 -20.13 -23.83 3.34
N PHE A 88 -21.02 -24.82 3.45
CA PHE A 88 -20.79 -25.97 4.32
C PHE A 88 -19.58 -26.76 3.82
N THR A 89 -18.60 -26.97 4.70
CA THR A 89 -17.34 -27.65 4.39
C THR A 89 -17.22 -29.04 5.03
N GLY A 90 -18.11 -29.36 5.96
CA GLY A 90 -18.17 -30.64 6.65
C GLY A 90 -18.35 -30.49 8.16
N THR A 91 -18.49 -31.62 8.82
CA THR A 91 -18.61 -31.73 10.28
C THR A 91 -17.27 -32.18 10.87
N LYS A 92 -16.85 -31.60 11.99
CA LYS A 92 -15.64 -31.98 12.73
C LYS A 92 -15.93 -32.27 14.20
N PRO A 93 -15.24 -33.23 14.82
CA PRO A 93 -15.24 -33.39 16.26
C PRO A 93 -14.72 -32.12 16.97
N ALA A 94 -15.26 -31.81 18.15
CA ALA A 94 -14.80 -30.67 18.95
C ALA A 94 -13.30 -30.75 19.26
N LYS A 95 -12.79 -31.96 19.55
CA LYS A 95 -11.37 -32.20 19.80
C LYS A 95 -10.46 -31.77 18.64
N ASP A 96 -10.92 -31.96 17.39
CA ASP A 96 -10.15 -31.54 16.20
C ASP A 96 -10.15 -30.01 16.07
N LEU A 97 -11.26 -29.36 16.42
CA LEU A 97 -11.37 -27.90 16.44
C LEU A 97 -10.53 -27.25 17.56
N GLU A 98 -10.42 -27.91 18.71
CA GLU A 98 -9.54 -27.49 19.82
C GLU A 98 -8.06 -27.65 19.47
N GLN A 99 -7.70 -28.74 18.78
CA GLN A 99 -6.34 -28.94 18.26
C GLN A 99 -6.01 -27.95 17.14
N GLY A 100 -7.01 -27.63 16.33
CA GLY A 100 -6.99 -26.60 15.31
C GLY A 100 -7.05 -27.14 13.89
N ILE A 101 -7.73 -26.41 13.02
CA ILE A 101 -7.84 -26.72 11.59
C ILE A 101 -6.94 -25.80 10.77
N ILE A 102 -6.33 -26.35 9.71
CA ILE A 102 -5.48 -25.57 8.80
C ILE A 102 -6.39 -24.78 7.86
N MET A 103 -6.16 -23.47 7.80
CA MET A 103 -6.88 -22.52 6.99
C MET A 103 -5.92 -21.82 6.02
N ASN A 104 -6.45 -21.44 4.86
CA ASN A 104 -5.68 -20.74 3.83
C ASN A 104 -6.41 -19.45 3.42
N LEU A 105 -5.71 -18.33 3.46
CA LEU A 105 -6.15 -17.06 2.89
C LEU A 105 -5.44 -16.84 1.56
N PRO A 106 -6.15 -16.38 0.52
CA PRO A 106 -5.50 -16.02 -0.73
C PRO A 106 -4.59 -14.80 -0.52
N GLY A 107 -3.58 -14.67 -1.38
CA GLY A 107 -2.85 -13.42 -1.55
C GLY A 107 -3.66 -12.42 -2.36
N THR A 108 -3.05 -11.28 -2.69
CA THR A 108 -3.66 -10.29 -3.57
C THR A 108 -3.84 -10.87 -4.98
N ILE A 109 -4.93 -10.48 -5.62
CA ILE A 109 -5.25 -10.79 -7.03
C ILE A 109 -5.20 -9.56 -7.93
N CYS A 110 -4.92 -8.41 -7.33
CA CYS A 110 -4.90 -7.14 -8.03
C CYS A 110 -3.49 -6.85 -8.56
N ASP A 111 -3.42 -6.05 -9.63
CA ASP A 111 -2.13 -5.61 -10.17
C ASP A 111 -1.32 -4.86 -9.08
N PRO A 112 -0.06 -5.23 -8.84
CA PRO A 112 0.77 -4.58 -7.80
C PRO A 112 0.99 -3.08 -8.02
N GLY A 113 1.01 -2.62 -9.27
CA GLY A 113 1.13 -1.20 -9.61
C GLY A 113 -0.12 -0.41 -9.26
N MET A 114 -1.30 -0.96 -9.55
CA MET A 114 -2.59 -0.41 -9.13
C MET A 114 -2.72 -0.34 -7.61
N MET A 115 -2.37 -1.42 -6.90
CA MET A 115 -2.40 -1.43 -5.43
C MET A 115 -1.42 -0.42 -4.83
N ARG A 116 -0.22 -0.29 -5.40
CA ARG A 116 0.75 0.74 -4.99
C ARG A 116 0.17 2.15 -5.19
N CYS A 117 -0.46 2.40 -6.32
CA CYS A 117 -1.11 3.67 -6.63
C CYS A 117 -2.19 4.02 -5.59
N LEU A 118 -3.16 3.13 -5.39
CA LEU A 118 -4.27 3.36 -4.45
C LEU A 118 -3.79 3.58 -3.01
N ASN A 119 -2.82 2.78 -2.55
CA ASN A 119 -2.24 2.96 -1.22
C ASN A 119 -1.50 4.29 -1.07
N ALA A 120 -0.76 4.71 -2.10
CA ALA A 120 0.00 5.95 -2.08
C ALA A 120 -0.89 7.21 -2.14
N VAL A 121 -2.02 7.16 -2.86
CA VAL A 121 -2.93 8.33 -2.97
C VAL A 121 -3.90 8.49 -1.81
N LYS A 122 -4.18 7.42 -1.04
CA LYS A 122 -5.21 7.42 0.01
C LYS A 122 -5.06 8.59 0.98
N GLY A 123 -3.84 8.83 1.45
CA GLY A 123 -3.56 9.92 2.40
C GLY A 123 -3.55 11.31 1.75
N SER A 124 -2.99 11.44 0.55
CA SER A 124 -2.86 12.73 -0.13
C SER A 124 -4.20 13.29 -0.60
N ILE A 125 -5.11 12.43 -1.10
CA ILE A 125 -6.45 12.83 -1.51
C ILE A 125 -7.25 13.34 -0.30
N ALA A 126 -7.24 12.61 0.82
CA ALA A 126 -7.94 13.02 2.03
C ALA A 126 -7.43 14.36 2.58
N ALA A 127 -6.11 14.58 2.56
CA ALA A 127 -5.51 15.84 2.97
C ALA A 127 -5.95 17.01 2.06
N ALA A 128 -5.90 16.82 0.74
CA ALA A 128 -6.34 17.83 -0.22
C ALA A 128 -7.85 18.11 -0.13
N HIS A 129 -8.66 17.07 0.03
CA HIS A 129 -10.10 17.18 0.26
C HIS A 129 -10.39 18.04 1.50
N SER A 130 -9.74 17.74 2.64
CA SER A 130 -9.91 18.51 3.89
C SER A 130 -9.49 19.97 3.75
N LEU A 131 -8.44 20.26 2.97
CA LEU A 131 -8.00 21.62 2.69
C LEU A 131 -9.01 22.37 1.82
N MET A 132 -9.40 21.79 0.69
CA MET A 132 -10.27 22.42 -0.32
C MET A 132 -11.69 22.64 0.18
N SER A 133 -12.25 21.71 0.97
CA SER A 133 -13.58 21.83 1.60
C SER A 133 -13.70 23.00 2.58
N LYS A 134 -12.59 23.52 3.10
CA LYS A 134 -12.57 24.68 4.01
C LYS A 134 -12.34 26.00 3.28
N SER A 135 -12.05 25.97 1.99
CA SER A 135 -11.77 27.16 1.20
C SER A 135 -13.07 27.94 0.92
N PRO A 136 -13.07 29.27 1.02
CA PRO A 136 -14.21 30.08 0.58
C PRO A 136 -14.34 30.16 -0.95
N ASP A 137 -13.34 29.70 -1.72
CA ASP A 137 -13.34 29.73 -3.18
C ASP A 137 -14.32 28.68 -3.76
N PRO A 138 -15.33 29.10 -4.55
CA PRO A 138 -16.26 28.18 -5.20
C PRO A 138 -15.60 27.15 -6.13
N GLU A 139 -14.47 27.46 -6.78
CA GLU A 139 -13.74 26.49 -7.60
C GLU A 139 -13.07 25.43 -6.72
N ALA A 140 -12.49 25.82 -5.58
CA ALA A 140 -11.94 24.89 -4.60
C ALA A 140 -13.03 23.96 -4.02
N GLN A 141 -14.24 24.47 -3.78
CA GLN A 141 -15.36 23.65 -3.32
C GLN A 141 -15.80 22.61 -4.37
N ARG A 142 -15.77 22.94 -5.66
CA ARG A 142 -16.03 21.94 -6.72
C ARG A 142 -14.95 20.86 -6.78
N ILE A 143 -13.68 21.26 -6.64
CA ILE A 143 -12.54 20.34 -6.57
C ILE A 143 -12.70 19.39 -5.39
N SER A 144 -13.11 19.91 -4.23
CA SER A 144 -13.37 19.15 -3.01
C SER A 144 -14.36 18.00 -3.25
N PHE A 145 -15.43 18.23 -4.02
CA PHE A 145 -16.41 17.18 -4.35
C PHE A 145 -15.80 16.04 -5.18
N THR A 146 -14.96 16.36 -6.16
CA THR A 146 -14.25 15.33 -6.94
C THR A 146 -13.24 14.57 -6.09
N LEU A 147 -12.51 15.26 -5.19
CA LEU A 147 -11.56 14.62 -4.27
C LEU A 147 -12.28 13.68 -3.27
N SER A 148 -13.46 14.05 -2.79
CA SER A 148 -14.31 13.19 -1.93
C SER A 148 -14.70 11.89 -2.64
N GLN A 149 -15.13 11.97 -3.91
CA GLN A 149 -15.42 10.76 -4.70
C GLN A 149 -14.17 9.91 -4.92
N ALA A 150 -13.03 10.54 -5.20
CA ALA A 150 -11.76 9.84 -5.36
C ALA A 150 -11.33 9.12 -4.07
N GLU A 151 -11.52 9.75 -2.91
CA GLU A 151 -11.30 9.16 -1.59
C GLU A 151 -12.18 7.92 -1.39
N GLU A 152 -13.46 8.00 -1.76
CA GLU A 152 -14.40 6.87 -1.68
C GLU A 152 -13.97 5.71 -2.60
N TRP A 153 -13.64 5.98 -3.87
CA TRP A 153 -13.21 4.95 -4.82
C TRP A 153 -11.98 4.19 -4.31
N VAL A 154 -10.99 4.92 -3.78
CA VAL A 154 -9.76 4.35 -3.18
C VAL A 154 -10.10 3.54 -1.94
N GLY A 155 -10.86 4.13 -1.01
CA GLY A 155 -11.22 3.51 0.26
C GLY A 155 -12.03 2.21 0.09
N VAL A 156 -13.06 2.23 -0.75
CA VAL A 156 -13.89 1.05 -1.04
C VAL A 156 -13.07 -0.05 -1.72
N SER A 157 -12.24 0.30 -2.69
CA SER A 157 -11.47 -0.70 -3.45
C SER A 157 -10.40 -1.38 -2.59
N LEU A 158 -9.68 -0.61 -1.76
CA LEU A 158 -8.72 -1.17 -0.80
C LEU A 158 -9.41 -2.06 0.25
N LYS A 159 -10.59 -1.67 0.73
CA LYS A 159 -11.39 -2.50 1.65
C LYS A 159 -11.82 -3.81 0.98
N LYS A 160 -12.29 -3.76 -0.27
CA LYS A 160 -12.69 -4.96 -1.03
C LYS A 160 -11.51 -5.91 -1.24
N GLU A 161 -10.34 -5.38 -1.59
CA GLU A 161 -9.12 -6.17 -1.74
C GLU A 161 -8.72 -6.84 -0.42
N GLN A 162 -8.78 -6.10 0.69
CA GLN A 162 -8.50 -6.67 2.01
C GLN A 162 -9.54 -7.76 2.39
N SER A 163 -10.82 -7.55 2.08
CA SER A 163 -11.87 -8.56 2.31
C SER A 163 -11.70 -9.81 1.43
N TYR A 164 -11.17 -9.68 0.21
CA TYR A 164 -10.82 -10.84 -0.62
C TYR A 164 -9.74 -11.70 0.04
N ARG A 165 -8.76 -11.07 0.71
CA ARG A 165 -7.70 -11.71 1.52
C ARG A 165 -8.17 -12.13 2.92
N GLY A 166 -9.46 -12.44 3.07
CA GLY A 166 -10.02 -12.95 4.31
C GLY A 166 -10.91 -14.17 4.09
N CYS A 167 -11.37 -14.74 5.19
CA CYS A 167 -12.38 -15.78 5.20
C CYS A 167 -13.34 -15.58 6.36
N ASP A 168 -14.63 -15.80 6.12
CA ASP A 168 -15.58 -16.04 7.20
C ASP A 168 -15.59 -17.51 7.59
N VAL A 169 -15.62 -17.76 8.90
CA VAL A 169 -15.73 -19.09 9.48
C VAL A 169 -16.85 -19.09 10.50
N ILE A 170 -17.72 -20.10 10.41
CA ILE A 170 -18.80 -20.35 11.37
C ILE A 170 -18.69 -21.80 11.84
N ILE A 171 -18.88 -22.00 13.13
CA ILE A 171 -19.12 -23.31 13.72
C ILE A 171 -20.51 -23.36 14.36
N VAL A 172 -21.21 -24.45 14.12
CA VAL A 172 -22.55 -24.72 14.66
C VAL A 172 -22.57 -26.14 15.20
N PRO A 173 -23.12 -26.43 16.40
CA PRO A 173 -23.25 -27.81 16.85
C PRO A 173 -23.98 -28.66 15.81
N SER A 174 -23.45 -29.85 15.52
CA SER A 174 -23.96 -30.72 14.46
C SER A 174 -25.45 -31.02 14.67
N GLY A 175 -26.26 -30.85 13.62
CA GLY A 175 -27.71 -31.07 13.68
C GLY A 175 -28.53 -29.90 14.23
N MET A 176 -27.89 -28.78 14.60
CA MET A 176 -28.59 -27.53 14.90
C MET A 176 -28.76 -26.65 13.65
N VAL A 177 -29.81 -25.82 13.66
CA VAL A 177 -30.02 -24.83 12.60
C VAL A 177 -29.04 -23.67 12.80
N LEU A 178 -28.33 -23.31 11.72
CA LEU A 178 -27.47 -22.12 11.66
C LEU A 178 -28.33 -20.88 11.94
N ARG A 179 -27.97 -20.12 12.99
CA ARG A 179 -28.61 -18.84 13.28
C ARG A 179 -28.09 -17.78 12.31
N GLU A 180 -28.95 -16.82 11.98
CA GLU A 180 -28.51 -15.66 11.22
C GLU A 180 -27.49 -14.88 12.05
N MET A 181 -26.34 -14.64 11.44
CA MET A 181 -25.26 -13.89 12.05
C MET A 181 -24.58 -13.05 10.96
N THR A 182 -24.27 -11.80 11.28
CA THR A 182 -23.88 -10.78 10.29
C THR A 182 -22.41 -10.40 10.47
N TRP A 183 -21.56 -10.77 9.52
CA TRP A 183 -20.13 -10.40 9.50
C TRP A 183 -19.63 -10.17 8.07
N GLY A 184 -18.38 -9.73 7.96
CA GLY A 184 -17.71 -9.49 6.68
C GLY A 184 -17.69 -10.77 5.84
N THR A 185 -18.21 -10.70 4.62
CA THR A 185 -18.09 -11.80 3.66
C THR A 185 -16.85 -11.58 2.82
N ARG A 186 -16.11 -12.66 2.54
CA ARG A 186 -15.04 -12.61 1.55
C ARG A 186 -15.60 -12.11 0.21
N MET A 187 -14.91 -11.14 -0.40
CA MET A 187 -15.27 -10.68 -1.75
C MET A 187 -14.84 -11.70 -2.79
N ASP A 188 -15.55 -11.79 -3.92
CA ASP A 188 -15.14 -12.64 -5.02
C ASP A 188 -13.94 -12.06 -5.77
N ALA A 189 -13.22 -12.91 -6.51
CA ALA A 189 -12.00 -12.51 -7.18
C ALA A 189 -12.26 -11.46 -8.28
N GLU A 190 -13.24 -11.72 -9.14
CA GLU A 190 -13.52 -10.87 -10.30
C GLU A 190 -14.00 -9.48 -9.87
N GLY A 191 -14.97 -9.41 -8.95
CA GLY A 191 -15.51 -8.18 -8.39
C GLY A 191 -14.45 -7.34 -7.69
N THR A 192 -13.47 -7.99 -7.03
CA THR A 192 -12.35 -7.31 -6.37
C THR A 192 -11.36 -6.73 -7.38
N ALA A 193 -10.90 -7.52 -8.36
CA ALA A 193 -10.00 -7.06 -9.41
C ALA A 193 -10.61 -5.92 -10.23
N ASN A 194 -11.91 -6.04 -10.55
CA ASN A 194 -12.67 -5.01 -11.25
C ASN A 194 -12.81 -3.72 -10.43
N ALA A 195 -13.01 -3.81 -9.11
CA ALA A 195 -13.10 -2.63 -8.26
C ALA A 195 -11.79 -1.82 -8.26
N VAL A 196 -10.65 -2.50 -8.07
CA VAL A 196 -9.33 -1.86 -8.07
C VAL A 196 -9.00 -1.24 -9.44
N THR A 197 -9.25 -1.98 -10.53
CA THR A 197 -9.04 -1.49 -11.89
C THR A 197 -9.88 -0.26 -12.18
N ARG A 198 -11.18 -0.28 -11.83
CA ARG A 198 -12.08 0.86 -12.03
C ARG A 198 -11.67 2.07 -11.20
N ALA A 199 -11.25 1.88 -9.95
CA ALA A 199 -10.78 3.00 -9.13
C ALA A 199 -9.59 3.72 -9.76
N CYS A 200 -8.60 2.98 -10.26
CA CYS A 200 -7.45 3.56 -10.96
C CYS A 200 -7.88 4.32 -12.24
N TRP A 201 -8.79 3.73 -13.02
CA TRP A 201 -9.33 4.37 -14.21
C TRP A 201 -10.12 5.66 -13.89
N TYR A 202 -10.95 5.65 -12.84
CA TYR A 202 -11.69 6.83 -12.39
C TYR A 202 -10.73 7.93 -11.88
N LEU A 203 -9.63 7.57 -11.22
CA LEU A 203 -8.59 8.53 -10.86
C LEU A 203 -7.94 9.17 -12.10
N GLN A 204 -7.66 8.40 -13.16
CA GLN A 204 -7.13 8.95 -14.41
C GLN A 204 -8.13 9.92 -15.08
N GLN A 205 -9.40 9.51 -15.17
CA GLN A 205 -10.49 10.35 -15.67
C GLN A 205 -10.60 11.66 -14.87
N ALA A 206 -10.61 11.58 -13.54
CA ALA A 206 -10.69 12.74 -12.66
C ALA A 206 -9.51 13.69 -12.88
N ARG A 207 -8.28 13.17 -12.93
CA ARG A 207 -7.07 13.97 -13.24
C ARG A 207 -7.19 14.70 -14.57
N SER A 208 -7.61 14.00 -15.62
CA SER A 208 -7.77 14.59 -16.96
C SER A 208 -8.87 15.67 -16.98
N GLN A 209 -10.01 15.43 -16.33
CA GLN A 209 -11.09 16.42 -16.27
C GLN A 209 -10.70 17.65 -15.44
N MET A 210 -10.01 17.45 -14.31
CA MET A 210 -9.44 18.56 -13.54
C MET A 210 -8.49 19.41 -14.38
N TYR A 211 -7.68 18.77 -15.23
CA TYR A 211 -6.81 19.48 -16.15
C TYR A 211 -7.54 20.37 -17.15
N ARG A 212 -8.69 19.88 -17.63
CA ARG A 212 -9.46 20.50 -18.70
C ARG A 212 -10.40 21.59 -18.20
N VAL A 213 -10.94 21.45 -16.98
CA VAL A 213 -12.04 22.29 -16.48
C VAL A 213 -11.58 23.34 -15.46
N ILE A 214 -10.55 23.06 -14.65
CA ILE A 214 -10.12 23.98 -13.60
C ILE A 214 -9.25 25.08 -14.20
N VAL A 215 -9.66 26.33 -14.01
CA VAL A 215 -8.99 27.50 -14.56
C VAL A 215 -7.84 27.94 -13.64
N ASN A 216 -8.06 27.94 -12.31
CA ASN A 216 -7.00 28.28 -11.37
C ASN A 216 -5.90 27.22 -11.39
N THR A 217 -4.76 27.59 -11.97
CA THR A 217 -3.62 26.68 -12.16
C THR A 217 -3.03 26.20 -10.84
N THR A 218 -3.10 27.00 -9.77
CA THR A 218 -2.61 26.60 -8.45
C THR A 218 -3.50 25.50 -7.86
N LEU A 219 -4.81 25.75 -7.77
CA LEU A 219 -5.77 24.76 -7.25
C LEU A 219 -5.76 23.47 -8.07
N ARG A 220 -5.71 23.60 -9.41
CA ARG A 220 -5.59 22.47 -10.33
C ARG A 220 -4.36 21.62 -10.03
N ASN A 221 -3.18 22.26 -9.93
CA ASN A 221 -1.94 21.52 -9.69
C ASN A 221 -1.92 20.87 -8.31
N GLU A 222 -2.45 21.53 -7.28
CA GLU A 222 -2.59 20.96 -5.94
C GLU A 222 -3.47 19.70 -5.96
N ALA A 223 -4.64 19.78 -6.61
CA ALA A 223 -5.58 18.67 -6.69
C ALA A 223 -5.05 17.49 -7.52
N VAL A 224 -4.45 17.76 -8.69
CA VAL A 224 -3.89 16.70 -9.53
C VAL A 224 -2.65 16.07 -8.89
N THR A 225 -1.82 16.86 -8.20
CA THR A 225 -0.70 16.31 -7.41
C THR A 225 -1.21 15.39 -6.31
N ALA A 226 -2.30 15.76 -5.62
CA ALA A 226 -2.89 14.91 -4.59
C ALA A 226 -3.38 13.55 -5.11
N MET A 227 -3.84 13.48 -6.37
CA MET A 227 -4.29 12.25 -7.02
C MET A 227 -3.20 11.53 -7.83
N THR A 228 -1.96 12.03 -7.84
CA THR A 228 -0.89 11.45 -8.64
C THR A 228 0.32 11.17 -7.75
N PRO A 229 0.50 9.92 -7.29
CA PRO A 229 1.48 9.58 -6.27
C PRO A 229 2.89 9.51 -6.90
N VAL A 230 3.53 10.66 -7.01
CA VAL A 230 4.92 10.79 -7.45
C VAL A 230 5.72 11.42 -6.33
N GLU A 231 6.71 10.68 -5.85
CA GLU A 231 7.61 11.20 -4.83
C GLU A 231 8.77 11.90 -5.53
N PHE A 232 9.06 13.12 -5.09
CA PHE A 232 10.23 13.86 -5.53
C PHE A 232 11.07 14.19 -4.30
N THR A 233 12.35 13.85 -4.32
CA THR A 233 13.31 14.19 -3.27
C THR A 233 14.54 14.82 -3.87
N ALA A 234 15.17 15.72 -3.11
CA ALA A 234 16.43 16.30 -3.49
C ALA A 234 17.30 16.57 -2.27
N ASN A 235 18.54 16.10 -2.33
CA ASN A 235 19.55 16.26 -1.30
C ASN A 235 20.68 17.14 -1.84
N TYR A 236 21.24 17.97 -0.95
CA TYR A 236 22.37 18.82 -1.28
C TYR A 236 23.43 18.71 -0.19
N GLY A 237 24.61 18.26 -0.59
CA GLY A 237 25.76 18.07 0.29
C GLY A 237 27.08 18.40 -0.40
N THR A 238 28.16 17.84 0.14
CA THR A 238 29.50 17.97 -0.44
C THR A 238 30.02 16.58 -0.79
N LYS A 239 30.64 16.44 -1.98
CA LYS A 239 31.25 15.18 -2.43
C LYS A 239 32.59 15.50 -3.07
N ASN A 240 33.67 14.89 -2.56
CA ASN A 240 35.05 15.20 -2.99
C ASN A 240 35.36 16.72 -2.95
N GLY A 241 34.92 17.40 -1.89
CA GLY A 241 35.09 18.84 -1.72
C GLY A 241 34.27 19.74 -2.66
N LYS A 242 33.36 19.19 -3.48
CA LYS A 242 32.49 19.95 -4.40
C LYS A 242 31.04 19.96 -3.93
N PRO A 243 30.29 21.06 -4.14
CA PRO A 243 28.87 21.10 -3.84
C PRO A 243 28.12 20.15 -4.80
N HIS A 244 27.42 19.16 -4.23
CA HIS A 244 26.84 18.04 -4.96
C HIS A 244 25.34 17.92 -4.68
N VAL A 245 24.54 17.80 -5.73
CA VAL A 245 23.08 17.68 -5.65
C VAL A 245 22.65 16.34 -6.22
N GLU A 246 21.84 15.62 -5.45
CA GLU A 246 21.18 14.39 -5.88
C GLU A 246 19.67 14.62 -5.87
N ALA A 247 18.99 14.35 -6.99
CA ALA A 247 17.55 14.44 -7.09
C ALA A 247 16.97 13.10 -7.56
N LYS A 248 15.87 12.66 -6.95
CA LYS A 248 15.23 11.38 -7.23
C LYS A 248 13.72 11.57 -7.41
N VAL A 249 13.19 10.95 -8.45
CA VAL A 249 11.76 10.86 -8.75
C VAL A 249 11.37 9.39 -8.62
N VAL A 250 10.33 9.08 -7.86
CA VAL A 250 9.77 7.72 -7.74
C VAL A 250 8.34 7.73 -8.27
N ASN A 251 8.05 6.84 -9.22
CA ASN A 251 6.69 6.68 -9.71
C ASN A 251 5.96 5.63 -8.86
N SER A 252 4.93 6.04 -8.13
CA SER A 252 4.01 5.12 -7.46
C SER A 252 2.65 5.03 -8.15
N CYS A 253 2.47 5.68 -9.31
CA CYS A 253 1.25 5.57 -10.11
C CYS A 253 1.09 4.16 -10.69
N ASP A 254 -0.14 3.82 -11.05
CA ASP A 254 -0.51 2.62 -11.80
C ASP A 254 -0.02 2.69 -13.25
N LEU A 255 0.11 3.90 -13.79
CA LEU A 255 0.57 4.17 -15.15
C LEU A 255 2.04 4.62 -15.20
N PRO A 256 2.76 4.35 -16.32
CA PRO A 256 4.06 4.95 -16.56
C PRO A 256 4.00 6.49 -16.61
N ILE A 257 5.06 7.14 -16.14
CA ILE A 257 5.17 8.60 -16.18
C ILE A 257 6.38 9.04 -17.02
N SER A 258 6.26 10.20 -17.64
CA SER A 258 7.35 10.85 -18.38
C SER A 258 7.52 12.28 -17.88
N GLY A 259 8.69 12.88 -18.10
CA GLY A 259 8.94 14.21 -17.59
C GLY A 259 10.38 14.65 -17.63
N ASN A 260 10.65 15.76 -16.96
CA ASN A 260 11.98 16.34 -16.87
C ASN A 260 12.24 17.05 -15.55
N ILE A 261 13.49 16.99 -15.09
CA ILE A 261 13.97 17.75 -13.95
C ILE A 261 14.59 19.07 -14.43
N THR A 262 14.30 20.15 -13.72
CA THR A 262 14.79 21.50 -13.96
C THR A 262 15.30 22.09 -12.65
N PHE A 263 16.27 22.98 -12.72
CA PHE A 263 16.84 23.63 -11.55
C PHE A 263 17.07 25.11 -11.84
N ALA A 264 16.83 25.94 -10.84
CA ALA A 264 17.15 27.37 -10.89
C ALA A 264 18.44 27.59 -10.13
N LEU A 265 19.54 27.83 -10.85
CA LEU A 265 20.84 28.10 -10.24
C LEU A 265 21.00 29.61 -9.98
N PRO A 266 21.69 30.01 -8.89
CA PRO A 266 22.08 31.41 -8.70
C PRO A 266 22.93 31.93 -9.85
N ALA A 267 22.96 33.25 -10.03
CA ALA A 267 23.69 33.88 -11.12
C ALA A 267 25.16 33.43 -11.17
N GLY A 268 25.63 33.04 -12.37
CA GLY A 268 27.00 32.60 -12.62
C GLY A 268 27.30 31.13 -12.31
N TRP A 269 26.46 30.44 -11.52
CA TRP A 269 26.63 29.02 -11.24
C TRP A 269 26.20 28.14 -12.40
N LYS A 270 26.93 27.05 -12.64
CA LYS A 270 26.64 26.06 -13.68
C LYS A 270 26.54 24.66 -13.09
N THR A 271 26.09 23.70 -13.89
CA THR A 271 26.03 22.27 -13.52
C THR A 271 26.55 21.40 -14.66
N ASN A 272 27.08 20.23 -14.32
CA ASN A 272 27.44 19.19 -15.27
C ASN A 272 26.31 18.17 -15.54
N ALA A 273 25.10 18.42 -15.04
CA ALA A 273 23.97 17.52 -15.18
C ALA A 273 23.66 17.22 -16.66
N LYS A 274 23.46 15.94 -16.97
CA LYS A 274 23.05 15.45 -18.30
C LYS A 274 21.84 14.54 -18.14
N LYS A 275 21.09 14.34 -19.23
CA LYS A 275 19.90 13.47 -19.28
C LYS A 275 18.89 13.83 -18.19
N LEU A 276 18.31 15.02 -18.27
CA LEU A 276 17.33 15.49 -17.28
C LEU A 276 15.91 14.96 -17.51
N ALA A 277 15.66 14.36 -18.68
CA ALA A 277 14.39 13.79 -19.05
C ALA A 277 14.34 12.30 -18.73
N PHE A 278 13.17 11.84 -18.27
CA PHE A 278 12.83 10.44 -18.13
C PHE A 278 11.59 10.14 -18.96
N ASN A 279 11.54 8.96 -19.56
CA ASN A 279 10.43 8.52 -20.39
C ASN A 279 9.93 7.17 -19.89
N ALA A 280 8.61 7.02 -19.80
CA ALA A 280 7.93 5.77 -19.45
C ALA A 280 8.47 5.11 -18.16
N LEU A 281 8.74 5.90 -17.13
CA LEU A 281 9.14 5.41 -15.81
C LEU A 281 7.98 4.60 -15.20
N LYS A 282 8.14 3.29 -15.05
CA LYS A 282 7.06 2.39 -14.62
C LYS A 282 6.76 2.50 -13.12
N SER A 283 5.61 1.98 -12.71
CA SER A 283 5.23 1.89 -11.29
C SER A 283 6.31 1.19 -10.46
N GLY A 284 6.63 1.74 -9.29
CA GLY A 284 7.67 1.26 -8.39
C GLY A 284 9.10 1.56 -8.84
N GLN A 285 9.31 2.16 -10.01
CA GLN A 285 10.64 2.54 -10.48
C GLN A 285 11.00 3.98 -10.09
N SER A 286 12.30 4.25 -10.08
CA SER A 286 12.83 5.57 -9.79
C SER A 286 13.81 6.04 -10.85
N PHE A 287 13.81 7.35 -11.06
CA PHE A 287 14.79 8.05 -11.87
C PHE A 287 15.61 8.97 -10.98
N SER A 288 16.94 8.90 -11.08
CA SER A 288 17.86 9.69 -10.26
C SER A 288 18.85 10.45 -11.13
N ILE A 289 19.12 11.70 -10.76
CA ILE A 289 20.22 12.49 -11.29
C ILE A 289 21.12 12.92 -10.14
N ALA A 290 22.42 12.95 -10.42
CA ALA A 290 23.43 13.44 -9.51
C ALA A 290 24.34 14.38 -10.30
N PHE A 291 24.62 15.56 -9.77
CA PHE A 291 25.45 16.55 -10.45
C PHE A 291 26.18 17.46 -9.47
N ASP A 292 27.30 17.99 -9.95
CA ASP A 292 28.10 18.96 -9.21
C ASP A 292 27.73 20.37 -9.63
N LEU A 293 27.73 21.29 -8.66
CA LEU A 293 27.66 22.71 -8.92
C LEU A 293 29.06 23.24 -9.27
N ILE A 294 29.14 23.91 -10.41
CA ILE A 294 30.37 24.50 -10.93
C ILE A 294 30.35 25.99 -10.57
N SER A 295 31.34 26.38 -9.75
CA SER A 295 31.46 27.73 -9.23
C SER A 295 31.79 28.76 -10.32
N PRO A 296 31.23 29.99 -10.27
CA PRO A 296 31.61 31.08 -11.17
C PRO A 296 33.05 31.56 -10.97
N SER A 297 33.65 31.34 -9.80
CA SER A 297 35.04 31.73 -9.49
C SER A 297 35.66 30.81 -8.42
N LYS A 298 36.99 30.84 -8.26
CA LYS A 298 37.68 30.01 -7.24
C LYS A 298 37.31 30.37 -5.79
N SER A 299 36.77 31.57 -5.55
CA SER A 299 36.47 32.11 -4.22
C SER A 299 34.98 32.26 -3.92
N ALA A 300 34.09 31.93 -4.87
CA ALA A 300 32.65 32.05 -4.62
C ALA A 300 32.19 30.96 -3.62
N ALA A 301 31.50 31.40 -2.57
CA ALA A 301 30.89 30.51 -1.60
C ALA A 301 29.77 29.69 -2.27
N ALA A 302 29.72 28.38 -1.98
CA ALA A 302 28.65 27.51 -2.44
C ALA A 302 27.29 28.03 -1.98
N PRO A 303 26.24 27.96 -2.82
CA PRO A 303 24.91 28.41 -2.41
C PRO A 303 24.42 27.58 -1.23
N GLU A 304 23.59 28.18 -0.37
CA GLU A 304 22.99 27.46 0.77
C GLU A 304 21.82 26.57 0.34
N SER A 305 21.19 26.89 -0.80
CA SER A 305 20.10 26.11 -1.34
C SER A 305 19.98 26.22 -2.85
N VAL A 306 19.34 25.21 -3.46
CA VAL A 306 19.07 25.14 -4.89
C VAL A 306 17.60 24.77 -5.10
N PRO A 307 16.78 25.66 -5.70
CA PRO A 307 15.43 25.31 -6.14
C PRO A 307 15.46 24.30 -7.29
N ILE A 308 14.73 23.20 -7.15
CA ILE A 308 14.62 22.13 -8.13
C ILE A 308 13.14 21.85 -8.36
N ALA A 309 12.76 21.69 -9.63
CA ALA A 309 11.41 21.35 -10.02
C ALA A 309 11.42 20.16 -10.98
N VAL A 310 10.46 19.27 -10.82
CA VAL A 310 10.19 18.20 -11.78
C VAL A 310 8.83 18.46 -12.43
N ASN A 311 8.78 18.42 -13.75
CA ASN A 311 7.52 18.36 -14.48
C ASN A 311 7.27 16.90 -14.84
N VAL A 312 6.08 16.42 -14.53
CA VAL A 312 5.67 15.04 -14.76
C VAL A 312 4.44 15.06 -15.66
N THR A 313 4.29 14.04 -16.48
CA THR A 313 3.13 13.81 -17.31
C THR A 313 2.76 12.34 -17.25
N VAL A 314 1.47 12.07 -17.09
CA VAL A 314 0.88 10.73 -17.10
C VAL A 314 -0.11 10.69 -18.24
N THR A 315 0.01 9.69 -19.11
CA THR A 315 -0.85 9.54 -20.29
C THR A 315 -1.41 8.12 -20.35
N GLN A 316 -2.72 8.02 -20.58
CA GLN A 316 -3.43 6.79 -20.89
C GLN A 316 -4.48 7.11 -21.95
N ASP A 317 -4.45 6.38 -23.06
CA ASP A 317 -5.34 6.62 -24.21
C ASP A 317 -5.30 8.10 -24.67
N ASP A 318 -6.45 8.78 -24.70
CA ASP A 318 -6.58 10.20 -25.04
C ASP A 318 -6.42 11.14 -23.83
N GLN A 319 -6.17 10.59 -22.63
CA GLN A 319 -6.13 11.32 -21.36
C GLN A 319 -4.71 11.63 -20.96
N THR A 320 -4.42 12.92 -20.74
CA THR A 320 -3.11 13.38 -20.30
C THR A 320 -3.26 14.34 -19.12
N ALA A 321 -2.50 14.07 -18.05
CA ALA A 321 -2.40 14.92 -16.88
C ALA A 321 -0.94 15.30 -16.66
N GLY A 322 -0.66 16.60 -16.55
CA GLY A 322 0.64 17.10 -16.11
C GLY A 322 0.74 17.18 -14.58
N MET A 323 1.88 17.53 -14.04
CA MET A 323 2.00 18.23 -12.76
C MET A 323 3.39 18.84 -12.66
N LYS A 324 3.58 19.75 -11.70
CA LYS A 324 4.89 20.32 -11.38
C LYS A 324 5.14 20.24 -9.88
N LEU A 325 6.08 19.40 -9.48
CA LEU A 325 6.56 19.32 -8.11
C LEU A 325 7.78 20.24 -7.95
N ARG A 326 7.88 20.93 -6.81
CA ARG A 326 8.97 21.86 -6.52
C ARG A 326 9.52 21.58 -5.13
N LEU A 327 10.84 21.58 -5.01
CA LEU A 327 11.56 21.48 -3.74
C LEU A 327 12.74 22.45 -3.74
N VAL A 328 13.23 22.73 -2.55
CA VAL A 328 14.46 23.48 -2.34
C VAL A 328 15.45 22.55 -1.68
N ALA A 329 16.46 22.09 -2.42
CA ALA A 329 17.54 21.30 -1.86
C ALA A 329 18.39 22.23 -0.99
N ARG A 330 18.42 21.99 0.32
CA ARG A 330 19.18 22.79 1.27
C ARG A 330 20.46 22.07 1.63
N LYS A 331 21.55 22.82 1.77
CA LYS A 331 22.84 22.27 2.15
C LYS A 331 22.70 21.63 3.53
N ASP A 332 22.85 20.32 3.59
CA ASP A 332 22.84 19.58 4.85
C ASP A 332 24.27 19.55 5.43
N PRO A 333 24.51 20.17 6.60
CA PRO A 333 25.83 20.15 7.23
C PRO A 333 26.25 18.75 7.71
N SER A 334 25.33 17.78 7.80
CA SER A 334 25.62 16.40 8.19
C SER A 334 26.02 15.48 7.03
N LEU A 335 25.84 15.91 5.78
CA LEU A 335 26.18 15.16 4.56
C LEU A 335 27.54 15.56 3.97
N THR A 336 28.49 15.98 4.81
CA THR A 336 29.89 16.16 4.40
C THR A 336 30.60 14.81 4.45
N GLY A 337 30.64 14.11 3.32
CA GLY A 337 31.49 12.93 3.13
C GLY A 337 32.86 13.35 2.62
N ASP A 338 33.91 12.85 3.29
CA ASP A 338 35.32 12.96 2.88
C ASP A 338 35.54 12.56 1.41
#